data_AF-A0A419JR84-F1
#
_entry.id   AF-A0A419JR84-F1
#
_cell.length_a   1.000
_cell.length_b   1.000
_cell.length_c   1.000
_cell.angle_alpha   90.00
_cell.angle_beta   90.00
_cell.angle_gamma   90.00
#
_symmetry.space_group_name_H-M   'P 1'
#
loop_
_entity.id
_entity.type
_entity.pdbx_description
1 polymer ?
#
loop_
_entity_poly.entity_id
_entity_poly.type
_entity_poly.pdbx_seq_one_letter_code
_entity_poly.pdbx_strand_id
1 'polypeptide(L)'
;GLSQVEAEALYDRITLFNRDYYNSSRGPGQITKTVVALGEPAGKPIKYCRMVSVNLTILHDEDIEIRQKYGIAAERRNEELRLCDEAMDQGGVLTQEDLAILLGTSLSTIKRDDAYLTKRGISLPTRGIVEDIGRGVSHKTKAVELYLKNTFIKLQRKRRGYI
;
A
#
# COMPACT_ATOMS: atom_id res chain seq x y z
N GLY A 1 13.07 35.54 -16.15
CA GLY A 1 11.88 35.06 -15.43
C GLY A 1 10.81 34.74 -16.44
N LEU A 2 9.88 33.83 -16.13
CA LEU A 2 8.73 33.54 -16.99
C LEU A 2 7.93 34.82 -17.22
N SER A 3 7.38 34.99 -18.44
CA SER A 3 6.38 36.02 -18.70
C SER A 3 5.08 35.70 -17.97
N GLN A 4 4.21 36.69 -17.83
CA GLN A 4 2.94 36.52 -17.11
C GLN A 4 2.04 35.44 -17.75
N VAL A 5 2.01 35.38 -19.08
CA VAL A 5 1.25 34.37 -19.83
C VAL A 5 1.84 32.96 -19.64
N GLU A 6 3.17 32.84 -19.61
CA GLU A 6 3.82 31.55 -19.36
C GLU A 6 3.65 31.08 -17.92
N ALA A 7 3.65 31.99 -16.95
CA ALA A 7 3.37 31.69 -15.55
C ALA A 7 1.92 31.23 -15.35
N GLU A 8 0.96 31.88 -16.01
CA GLU A 8 -0.46 31.49 -16.00
C GLU A 8 -0.66 30.12 -16.65
N ALA A 9 -0.09 29.87 -17.83
CA ALA A 9 -0.20 28.57 -18.50
C ALA A 9 0.45 27.43 -17.68
N LEU A 10 1.58 27.71 -17.02
CA LEU A 10 2.23 26.75 -16.12
C LEU A 10 1.39 26.50 -14.87
N TYR A 11 0.81 27.55 -14.28
CA TYR A 11 -0.08 27.45 -13.14
C TYR A 11 -1.33 26.63 -13.48
N ASP A 12 -1.96 26.89 -14.62
CA ASP A 12 -3.11 26.13 -15.10
C ASP A 12 -2.75 24.67 -15.34
N ARG A 13 -1.58 24.40 -15.93
CA ARG A 13 -1.10 23.03 -16.15
C ARG A 13 -0.80 22.29 -14.86
N ILE A 14 -0.17 22.95 -13.87
CA ILE A 14 0.08 22.39 -12.54
C ILE A 14 -1.25 22.19 -11.79
N THR A 15 -2.19 23.10 -11.93
CA THR A 15 -3.50 23.03 -11.28
C THR A 15 -4.36 21.93 -11.88
N LEU A 16 -4.36 21.78 -13.21
CA LEU A 16 -5.00 20.68 -13.91
C LEU A 16 -4.32 19.36 -13.56
N PHE A 17 -2.99 19.30 -13.56
CA PHE A 17 -2.25 18.12 -13.09
C PHE A 17 -2.62 17.79 -11.65
N ASN A 18 -2.68 18.77 -10.75
CA ASN A 18 -3.06 18.54 -9.37
C ASN A 18 -4.52 18.11 -9.23
N ARG A 19 -5.42 18.62 -10.06
CA ARG A 19 -6.83 18.25 -10.06
C ARG A 19 -7.03 16.83 -10.57
N ASP A 20 -6.37 16.49 -11.68
CA ASP A 20 -6.46 15.20 -12.36
C ASP A 20 -5.72 14.09 -11.57
N TYR A 21 -4.66 14.44 -10.84
CA TYR A 21 -3.83 13.49 -10.08
C TYR A 21 -4.04 13.49 -8.56
N TYR A 22 -4.46 14.60 -7.93
CA TYR A 22 -4.70 14.72 -6.49
C TYR A 22 -6.18 14.94 -6.14
N ASN A 23 -7.11 14.34 -6.92
CA ASN A 23 -8.55 14.30 -6.67
C ASN A 23 -8.87 14.40 -5.17
N SER A 24 -9.35 15.57 -4.77
CA SER A 24 -9.24 16.06 -3.40
C SER A 24 -10.09 15.22 -2.42
N SER A 25 -9.43 14.39 -1.60
CA SER A 25 -9.95 13.92 -0.29
C SER A 25 -8.93 13.08 0.50
N ARG A 26 -7.63 13.40 0.46
CA ARG A 26 -6.70 12.71 1.38
C ARG A 26 -6.91 13.21 2.81
N GLY A 27 -7.15 12.29 3.73
CA GLY A 27 -7.26 12.58 5.15
C GLY A 27 -5.92 12.99 5.77
N PRO A 28 -5.92 13.51 7.01
CA PRO A 28 -4.68 13.69 7.77
C PRO A 28 -3.92 12.37 7.89
N GLY A 29 -2.58 12.41 7.84
CA GLY A 29 -1.75 11.20 7.91
C GLY A 29 -1.63 10.41 6.59
N GLN A 30 -2.29 10.85 5.52
CA GLN A 30 -2.20 10.21 4.20
C GLN A 30 -1.25 10.93 3.24
N ILE A 31 -0.61 10.18 2.37
CA ILE A 31 0.17 10.68 1.23
C ILE A 31 -0.47 10.22 -0.08
N THR A 32 -0.23 10.95 -1.17
CA THR A 32 -0.55 10.45 -2.52
C THR A 32 0.73 9.91 -3.15
N LYS A 33 0.68 8.69 -3.67
CA LYS A 33 1.79 8.06 -4.39
C LYS A 33 1.31 7.54 -5.73
N THR A 34 2.09 7.80 -6.78
CA THR A 34 1.86 7.20 -8.09
C THR A 34 2.49 5.82 -8.11
N VAL A 35 1.68 4.80 -8.39
CA VAL A 35 2.06 3.38 -8.42
C VAL A 35 1.66 2.75 -9.74
N VAL A 36 2.12 1.53 -10.00
CA VAL A 36 1.74 0.80 -11.21
C VAL A 36 0.28 0.37 -11.10
N ALA A 37 -0.48 0.51 -12.19
CA ALA A 37 -1.87 0.08 -12.22
C ALA A 37 -1.99 -1.44 -12.12
N LEU A 38 -3.01 -1.90 -11.42
CA LEU A 38 -3.34 -3.31 -11.29
C LEU A 38 -3.59 -3.94 -12.68
N GLY A 39 -3.02 -5.13 -12.92
CA GLY A 39 -3.13 -5.85 -14.19
C GLY A 39 -2.18 -5.39 -15.30
N GLU A 40 -1.21 -4.52 -14.99
CA GLU A 40 -0.15 -4.15 -15.93
C GLU A 40 0.91 -5.26 -16.08
N PRO A 41 1.02 -5.86 -17.28
CA PRO A 41 1.82 -7.08 -17.46
C PRO A 41 3.29 -6.90 -17.09
N ALA A 42 3.83 -7.93 -16.45
CA ALA A 42 5.26 -8.07 -16.17
C ALA A 42 6.14 -7.94 -17.43
N GLY A 43 7.39 -7.52 -17.22
CA GLY A 43 8.41 -7.40 -18.28
C GLY A 43 8.42 -6.06 -19.03
N LYS A 44 7.40 -5.21 -18.86
CA LYS A 44 7.47 -3.83 -19.33
C LYS A 44 8.32 -2.97 -18.39
N PRO A 45 9.26 -2.15 -18.91
CA PRO A 45 9.94 -1.15 -18.10
C PRO A 45 8.92 -0.25 -17.38
N ILE A 46 9.19 0.12 -16.12
CA ILE A 46 8.27 0.92 -15.28
C ILE A 46 7.81 2.20 -15.99
N LYS A 47 8.70 2.87 -16.73
CA LYS A 47 8.40 4.07 -17.52
C LYS A 47 7.31 3.89 -18.59
N TYR A 48 6.98 2.66 -18.96
CA TYR A 48 5.94 2.31 -19.94
C TYR A 48 4.76 1.57 -19.32
N CYS A 49 4.77 1.35 -18.00
CA CYS A 49 3.62 0.81 -17.30
C CYS A 49 2.56 1.89 -17.18
N ARG A 50 1.29 1.51 -17.24
CA ARG A 50 0.21 2.41 -16.82
C ARG A 50 0.36 2.69 -15.33
N MET A 51 0.24 3.95 -14.97
CA MET A 51 0.40 4.42 -13.60
C MET A 51 -0.94 4.95 -13.08
N VAL A 52 -1.17 4.79 -11.78
CA VAL A 52 -2.35 5.31 -11.08
C VAL A 52 -1.90 6.00 -9.79
N SER A 53 -2.52 7.12 -9.45
CA SER A 53 -2.32 7.79 -8.17
C SER A 53 -3.23 7.18 -7.12
N VAL A 54 -2.64 6.78 -5.99
CA VAL A 54 -3.35 6.21 -4.84
C VAL A 54 -3.04 7.01 -3.58
N ASN A 55 -4.02 7.13 -2.69
CA ASN A 55 -3.87 7.71 -1.36
C ASN A 55 -3.54 6.60 -0.35
N LEU A 56 -2.48 6.80 0.41
CA LEU A 56 -1.91 5.81 1.33
C LEU A 56 -1.80 6.39 2.74
N THR A 57 -2.29 5.66 3.73
CA THR A 57 -2.30 6.06 5.14
C THR A 57 -1.00 5.67 5.84
N ILE A 58 -0.08 6.64 5.94
CA ILE A 58 1.21 6.48 6.60
C ILE A 58 1.08 6.60 8.12
N LEU A 59 0.21 7.49 8.59
CA LEU A 59 -0.03 7.70 10.02
C LEU A 59 -1.48 7.33 10.35
N HIS A 60 -1.67 6.29 11.15
CA HIS A 60 -2.97 5.87 11.67
C HIS A 60 -2.89 5.71 13.19
N ASP A 61 -3.88 6.23 13.93
CA ASP A 61 -3.81 6.28 15.40
C ASP A 61 -3.70 4.88 16.04
N GLU A 62 -4.31 3.86 15.43
CA GLU A 62 -4.21 2.46 15.90
C GLU A 62 -2.78 1.89 15.88
N ASP A 63 -1.87 2.44 15.07
CA ASP A 63 -0.50 1.92 14.95
C ASP A 63 0.27 2.08 16.28
N ILE A 64 -0.04 3.13 17.05
CA ILE A 64 0.53 3.36 18.38
C ILE A 64 0.11 2.23 19.33
N GLU A 65 -1.16 1.83 19.32
CA GLU A 65 -1.65 0.73 20.17
C GLU A 65 -1.00 -0.60 19.80
N ILE A 66 -0.85 -0.87 18.50
CA ILE A 66 -0.19 -2.08 18.00
C ILE A 66 1.27 -2.10 18.42
N ARG A 67 1.99 -0.98 18.26
CA ARG A 67 3.38 -0.81 18.69
C ARG A 67 3.53 -1.09 20.17
N GLN A 68 2.69 -0.49 21.02
CA GLN A 68 2.75 -0.67 22.47
C GLN A 68 2.51 -2.13 22.89
N LYS A 69 1.59 -2.83 22.23
CA LYS A 69 1.16 -4.16 22.64
C LYS A 69 1.98 -5.29 22.02
N TYR A 70 2.51 -5.09 20.82
CA TYR A 70 3.12 -6.16 20.01
C TYR A 70 4.50 -5.79 19.43
N GLY A 71 4.96 -4.55 19.66
CA GLY A 71 6.26 -4.07 19.24
C GLY A 71 6.31 -3.52 17.80
N ILE A 72 7.42 -2.87 17.48
CA ILE A 72 7.64 -2.14 16.21
C ILE A 72 7.51 -3.03 14.95
N ALA A 73 7.88 -4.32 15.05
CA ALA A 73 7.75 -5.24 13.91
C ALA A 73 6.29 -5.61 13.62
N ALA A 74 5.41 -5.59 14.62
CA ALA A 74 3.99 -5.87 14.45
C ALA A 74 3.25 -4.67 13.84
N GLU A 75 3.59 -3.47 14.31
CA GLU A 75 3.14 -2.20 13.72
C GLU A 75 3.53 -2.13 12.24
N ARG A 76 4.81 -2.31 11.90
CA ARG A 76 5.25 -2.24 10.51
C ARG A 76 4.51 -3.21 9.58
N ARG A 77 4.30 -4.46 10.03
CA ARG A 77 3.52 -5.45 9.25
C ARG A 77 2.06 -5.04 9.08
N ASN A 78 1.48 -4.36 10.06
CA ASN A 78 0.14 -3.81 9.95
C ASN A 78 0.09 -2.69 8.90
N GLU A 79 1.08 -1.80 8.91
CA GLU A 79 1.24 -0.75 7.90
C GLU A 79 1.44 -1.35 6.50
N GLU A 80 2.33 -2.34 6.33
CA GLU A 80 2.58 -3.03 5.06
C GLU A 80 1.28 -3.58 4.44
N LEU A 81 0.46 -4.26 5.25
CA LEU A 81 -0.83 -4.80 4.81
C LEU A 81 -1.81 -3.68 4.44
N ARG A 82 -1.99 -2.68 5.31
CA ARG A 82 -2.89 -1.54 5.06
C ARG A 82 -2.53 -0.82 3.76
N LEU A 83 -1.26 -0.51 3.55
CA LEU A 83 -0.80 0.20 2.36
C LEU A 83 -1.03 -0.60 1.07
N CYS A 84 -0.79 -1.91 1.12
CA CYS A 84 -1.06 -2.80 0.00
C CYS A 84 -2.55 -2.86 -0.35
N ASP A 85 -3.42 -2.96 0.67
CA ASP A 85 -4.86 -3.01 0.47
C ASP A 85 -5.40 -1.68 -0.07
N GLU A 86 -4.99 -0.54 0.50
CA GLU A 86 -5.37 0.79 0.02
C GLU A 86 -4.95 1.03 -1.43
N ALA A 87 -3.74 0.59 -1.81
CA ALA A 87 -3.27 0.70 -3.19
C ALA A 87 -4.15 -0.13 -4.14
N MET A 88 -4.45 -1.38 -3.78
CA MET A 88 -5.26 -2.28 -4.60
C MET A 88 -6.70 -1.79 -4.74
N ASP A 89 -7.32 -1.31 -3.66
CA ASP A 89 -8.68 -0.77 -3.67
C ASP A 89 -8.81 0.44 -4.61
N GLN A 90 -7.72 1.16 -4.83
CA GLN A 90 -7.62 2.29 -5.76
C GLN A 90 -7.06 1.90 -7.14
N GLY A 91 -6.96 0.61 -7.43
CA GLY A 91 -6.56 0.08 -8.74
C GLY A 91 -5.06 0.12 -9.00
N GLY A 92 -4.23 0.27 -7.97
CA GLY A 92 -2.77 0.25 -8.01
C GLY A 92 -2.16 -0.95 -7.29
N VAL A 93 -0.85 -1.18 -7.51
CA VAL A 93 -0.09 -2.20 -6.78
C VAL A 93 1.26 -1.67 -6.33
N LEU A 94 1.63 -1.96 -5.09
CA LEU A 94 2.92 -1.59 -4.50
C LEU A 94 3.97 -2.68 -4.75
N THR A 95 5.21 -2.28 -4.98
CA THR A 95 6.37 -3.18 -4.93
C THR A 95 6.92 -3.32 -3.51
N GLN A 96 7.79 -4.31 -3.26
CA GLN A 96 8.47 -4.41 -1.96
C GLN A 96 9.42 -3.22 -1.73
N GLU A 97 9.99 -2.68 -2.81
CA GLU A 97 10.82 -1.47 -2.80
C GLU A 97 9.99 -0.24 -2.43
N ASP A 98 8.76 -0.12 -2.93
CA ASP A 98 7.84 0.95 -2.54
C ASP A 98 7.58 0.91 -1.03
N LEU A 99 7.26 -0.27 -0.47
CA LEU A 99 7.03 -0.44 0.96
C LEU A 99 8.26 -0.07 1.78
N ALA A 100 9.45 -0.49 1.34
CA ALA A 100 10.71 -0.15 2.01
C ALA A 100 10.91 1.37 2.10
N ILE A 101 10.64 2.09 1.00
CA ILE A 101 10.73 3.56 0.95
C ILE A 101 9.66 4.20 1.83
N LEU A 102 8.41 3.76 1.71
CA LEU A 102 7.27 4.33 2.43
C LEU A 102 7.42 4.21 3.95
N LEU A 103 7.94 3.08 4.42
CA LEU A 103 8.08 2.77 5.85
C LEU A 103 9.48 3.07 6.40
N GLY A 104 10.34 3.71 5.60
CA GLY A 104 11.70 4.06 6.01
C GLY A 104 12.54 2.86 6.46
N THR A 105 12.38 1.71 5.82
CA THR A 105 13.06 0.46 6.17
C THR A 105 13.84 -0.13 5.00
N SER A 106 14.55 -1.24 5.24
CA SER A 106 15.30 -1.95 4.20
C SER A 106 14.44 -2.98 3.47
N LEU A 107 14.74 -3.20 2.18
CA LEU A 107 14.09 -4.25 1.39
C LEU A 107 14.23 -5.65 2.03
N SER A 108 15.38 -5.94 2.66
CA SER A 108 15.60 -7.20 3.39
C SER A 108 14.67 -7.35 4.59
N THR A 109 14.21 -6.24 5.17
CA THR A 109 13.26 -6.23 6.27
C THR A 109 11.84 -6.49 5.78
N ILE A 110 11.41 -5.84 4.69
CA ILE A 110 10.14 -6.15 4.01
C ILE A 110 10.06 -7.63 3.63
N LYS A 111 11.13 -8.19 3.03
CA LYS A 111 11.19 -9.63 2.69
C LYS A 111 11.05 -10.54 3.90
N ARG A 112 11.62 -10.16 5.05
CA ARG A 112 11.50 -10.91 6.30
C ARG A 112 10.07 -10.87 6.84
N ASP A 113 9.42 -9.73 6.71
CA ASP A 113 8.04 -9.53 7.14
C ASP A 113 7.05 -10.27 6.24
N ASP A 114 7.25 -10.24 4.92
CA ASP A 114 6.52 -11.08 3.95
C ASP A 114 6.67 -12.58 4.25
N ALA A 115 7.89 -13.05 4.53
CA ALA A 115 8.11 -14.44 4.95
C ALA A 115 7.42 -14.79 6.29
N TYR A 116 7.36 -13.84 7.23
CA TYR A 116 6.63 -14.01 8.49
C TYR A 116 5.12 -14.11 8.28
N LEU A 117 4.56 -13.25 7.42
CA LEU A 117 3.14 -13.23 7.07
C LEU A 117 2.75 -14.50 6.30
N THR A 118 3.56 -14.90 5.32
CA THR A 118 3.34 -16.10 4.50
C THR A 118 3.27 -17.38 5.36
N LYS A 119 4.18 -17.52 6.34
CA LYS A 119 4.15 -18.63 7.32
C LYS A 119 2.86 -18.69 8.15
N ARG A 120 2.12 -17.60 8.21
CA ARG A 120 0.84 -17.47 8.93
C ARG A 120 -0.37 -17.51 8.00
N GLY A 121 -0.17 -17.81 6.72
CA GLY A 121 -1.22 -17.88 5.70
C GLY A 121 -1.73 -16.51 5.25
N ILE A 122 -0.99 -15.44 5.54
CA ILE A 122 -1.28 -14.07 5.08
C ILE A 122 -0.33 -13.77 3.93
N SER A 123 -0.86 -13.33 2.81
CA SER A 123 -0.06 -12.89 1.66
C SER A 123 0.01 -11.38 1.64
N LEU A 124 1.21 -10.83 1.42
CA LEU A 124 1.41 -9.41 1.17
C LEU A 124 1.26 -9.17 -0.34
N PRO A 125 0.16 -8.55 -0.83
CA PRO A 125 -0.16 -8.54 -2.25
C PRO A 125 0.63 -7.46 -2.99
N THR A 126 1.95 -7.66 -3.07
CA THR A 126 2.86 -6.80 -3.82
C THR A 126 2.83 -7.14 -5.31
N ARG A 127 3.24 -6.21 -6.18
CA ARG A 127 3.29 -6.38 -7.63
C ARG A 127 3.97 -7.69 -8.06
N GLY A 128 5.08 -8.06 -7.43
CA GLY A 128 5.80 -9.30 -7.75
C GLY A 128 4.94 -10.55 -7.54
N ILE A 129 4.10 -10.56 -6.49
CA ILE A 129 3.18 -11.66 -6.19
C ILE A 129 1.92 -11.60 -7.07
N VAL A 130 1.37 -10.41 -7.28
CA VAL A 130 0.15 -10.20 -8.08
C VAL A 130 0.36 -10.56 -9.55
N GLU A 131 1.53 -10.26 -10.11
CA GLU A 131 1.87 -10.60 -11.50
C GLU A 131 2.22 -12.08 -11.69
N ASP A 132 2.82 -12.74 -10.70
CA ASP A 132 3.24 -14.15 -10.76
C ASP A 132 2.07 -15.13 -10.64
N ILE A 133 0.92 -14.69 -10.10
CA ILE A 133 -0.26 -15.53 -9.89
C ILE A 133 -1.14 -15.68 -11.14
N GLY A 134 -0.94 -14.86 -12.18
CA GLY A 134 -1.66 -14.97 -13.46
C GLY A 134 -3.18 -14.73 -13.39
N ARG A 135 -3.85 -14.69 -14.56
CA ARG A 135 -5.27 -14.29 -14.75
C ARG A 135 -6.32 -15.18 -14.06
N GLY A 136 -5.92 -16.18 -13.28
CA GLY A 136 -6.76 -17.32 -12.90
C GLY A 136 -7.18 -17.43 -11.44
N VAL A 137 -6.75 -16.53 -10.54
CA VAL A 137 -7.13 -16.65 -9.12
C VAL A 137 -7.68 -15.32 -8.62
N SER A 138 -9.01 -15.28 -8.48
CA SER A 138 -9.71 -14.20 -7.79
C SER A 138 -9.23 -14.16 -6.33
N HIS A 139 -8.38 -13.20 -5.98
CA HIS A 139 -7.84 -12.99 -4.63
C HIS A 139 -8.89 -12.59 -3.58
N LYS A 140 -10.18 -12.53 -3.94
CA LYS A 140 -11.27 -12.09 -3.08
C LYS A 140 -11.63 -13.04 -1.93
N THR A 141 -11.04 -14.24 -1.84
CA THR A 141 -11.64 -15.29 -0.98
C THR A 141 -10.85 -15.66 0.27
N LYS A 142 -9.64 -15.12 0.52
CA LYS A 142 -8.89 -15.46 1.76
C LYS A 142 -8.20 -14.30 2.45
N ALA A 143 -7.64 -13.35 1.70
CA ALA A 143 -7.18 -12.08 2.27
C ALA A 143 -8.38 -11.31 2.87
N VAL A 144 -9.48 -11.20 2.11
CA VAL A 144 -10.71 -10.53 2.52
C VAL A 144 -11.38 -11.20 3.73
N GLU A 145 -11.35 -12.54 3.87
CA GLU A 145 -11.95 -13.20 5.04
C GLU A 145 -11.15 -12.98 6.35
N LEU A 146 -9.82 -12.83 6.23
CA LEU A 146 -8.92 -12.48 7.34
C LEU A 146 -8.93 -10.97 7.63
N TYR A 147 -9.10 -10.15 6.58
CA TYR A 147 -9.14 -8.69 6.62
C TYR A 147 -10.48 -8.16 7.17
N LEU A 148 -11.62 -8.68 6.70
CA LEU A 148 -12.96 -8.40 7.26
C LEU A 148 -13.12 -8.90 8.71
N LYS A 149 -12.23 -9.77 9.19
CA LYS A 149 -12.20 -10.26 10.59
C LYS A 149 -11.41 -9.38 11.56
N ASN A 150 -10.96 -8.20 11.13
CA ASN A 150 -10.58 -7.05 11.97
C ASN A 150 -9.32 -7.28 12.85
N THR A 151 -8.19 -6.82 12.29
CA THR A 151 -6.91 -6.42 12.92
C THR A 151 -6.05 -7.52 13.56
N PHE A 152 -4.73 -7.42 13.36
CA PHE A 152 -3.66 -8.18 14.03
C PHE A 152 -3.87 -8.35 15.56
N ILE A 153 -4.58 -7.40 16.17
CA ILE A 153 -5.01 -7.35 17.57
C ILE A 153 -5.90 -8.56 17.97
N LYS A 154 -6.77 -9.08 17.08
CA LYS A 154 -7.63 -10.24 17.37
C LYS A 154 -6.93 -11.60 17.17
N LEU A 155 -5.94 -11.70 16.27
CA LEU A 155 -5.08 -12.89 16.16
C LEU A 155 -4.40 -13.23 17.50
N GLN A 156 -4.09 -12.19 18.28
CA GLN A 156 -3.48 -12.31 19.60
C GLN A 156 -4.51 -12.46 20.73
N ARG A 157 -5.75 -11.93 20.58
CA ARG A 157 -6.85 -12.17 21.54
C ARG A 157 -7.44 -13.58 21.43
N LYS A 158 -7.58 -14.15 20.22
CA LYS A 158 -8.13 -15.51 20.00
C LYS A 158 -7.25 -16.62 20.59
N ARG A 159 -5.96 -16.34 20.87
CA ARG A 159 -5.03 -17.27 21.53
C ARG A 159 -4.93 -17.11 23.06
N ARG A 160 -5.50 -16.05 23.64
CA ARG A 160 -5.52 -15.81 25.10
C ARG A 160 -6.85 -16.22 25.77
N GLY A 161 -7.76 -16.82 25.02
CA GLY A 161 -9.02 -17.38 25.51
C GLY A 161 -9.14 -18.86 25.16
N TYR A 162 -8.35 -19.69 25.83
CA TYR A 162 -8.67 -21.07 26.16
C TYR A 162 -8.14 -21.30 27.58
N ILE A 163 -9.10 -21.31 28.50
CA ILE A 163 -9.04 -22.08 29.74
C ILE A 163 -9.05 -23.56 29.33
#